data_AF-A0A9N7NDW8-F1
#
_entry.id   AF-A0A9N7NDW8-F1
#
_cell.length_a   1.000
_cell.length_b   1.000
_cell.length_c   1.000
_cell.angle_alpha   90.00
_cell.angle_beta   90.00
_cell.angle_gamma   90.00
#
_symmetry.space_group_name_H-M   'P 1'
#
loop_
_entity.id
_entity.type
_entity.pdbx_description
1 polymer ?
#
loop_
_entity_poly.entity_id
_entity_poly.type
_entity_poly.pdbx_seq_one_letter_code
_entity_poly.pdbx_strand_id
1 'polypeptide(L)' 'MLTTAKAKTISERLVVIDTLERLGVGYHFDREIEEQLQDIMTRFESEAQGYDLFTTALGFRILRQHHHYVSH' A
#
# COMPACT_ATOMS: atom_id res chain seq x y z
N MET A 1 10.71 -10.89 -10.10
CA MET A 1 10.46 -10.59 -8.67
C MET A 1 10.44 -9.08 -8.54
N LEU A 2 9.53 -8.50 -7.76
CA LEU A 2 9.65 -7.11 -7.29
C LEU A 2 10.86 -7.06 -6.36
N THR A 3 12.06 -7.11 -6.96
CA THR A 3 13.31 -6.97 -6.26
C THR A 3 13.34 -5.56 -5.74
N THR A 4 13.18 -5.42 -4.42
CA THR A 4 13.91 -4.52 -3.54
C THR A 4 14.56 -3.30 -4.22
N ALA A 5 13.80 -2.50 -4.94
CA ALA A 5 13.98 -1.07 -4.84
C ALA A 5 13.32 -0.75 -3.51
N LYS A 6 14.15 -0.50 -2.51
CA LYS A 6 13.77 -0.17 -1.15
C LYS A 6 12.89 1.09 -1.20
N ALA A 7 11.60 0.92 -1.49
CA ALA A 7 10.57 1.90 -1.20
C ALA A 7 10.62 2.06 0.32
N LYS A 8 11.35 3.08 0.72
CA LYS A 8 11.84 3.31 2.08
C LYS A 8 10.70 3.81 2.93
N THR A 9 9.72 4.49 2.33
CA THR A 9 8.53 5.02 2.98
C THR A 9 7.27 4.26 2.55
N ILE A 10 6.23 4.30 3.39
CA ILE A 10 4.91 3.76 3.04
C ILE A 10 4.35 4.43 1.78
N SER A 11 4.56 5.75 1.64
CA SER A 11 4.11 6.51 0.46
C SER A 11 4.69 5.97 -0.85
N GLU A 12 5.98 5.66 -0.90
CA GLU A 12 6.62 5.08 -2.09
C GLU A 12 6.04 3.71 -2.44
N ARG A 13 5.78 2.87 -1.42
CA ARG A 13 5.19 1.53 -1.62
C ARG A 13 3.78 1.61 -2.18
N LEU A 14 2.96 2.49 -1.61
CA LEU A 14 1.59 2.73 -2.08
C LEU A 14 1.59 3.24 -3.52
N VAL A 15 2.53 4.12 -3.90
CA VAL A 15 2.67 4.61 -5.27
C VAL A 15 3.05 3.47 -6.23
N VAL A 16 3.95 2.57 -5.84
CA VAL A 16 4.31 1.41 -6.67
C VAL A 16 3.11 0.49 -6.87
N ILE A 17 2.37 0.17 -5.80
CA ILE A 17 1.16 -0.66 -5.88
C ILE A 17 0.12 0.00 -6.79
N ASP A 18 -0.18 1.28 -6.58
CA ASP A 18 -1.13 2.02 -7.42
C ASP A 18 -0.70 2.05 -8.89
N THR A 19 0.59 2.20 -9.15
CA THR A 19 1.13 2.21 -10.52
C THR A 19 0.96 0.84 -11.19
N LEU A 20 1.28 -0.25 -10.49
CA LEU A 20 1.13 -1.61 -11.03
C LEU A 20 -0.34 -1.95 -11.34
N GLU A 21 -1.25 -1.57 -10.45
CA GLU A 21 -2.69 -1.77 -10.64
C GLU A 21 -3.24 -0.93 -11.80
N ARG A 22 -2.88 0.36 -11.88
CA ARG A 22 -3.30 1.25 -12.97
C ARG A 22 -2.77 0.84 -14.33
N LEU A 23 -1.58 0.23 -14.37
CA LEU A 23 -1.01 -0.35 -15.58
C LEU A 23 -1.66 -1.70 -15.95
N GLY A 24 -2.53 -2.24 -15.10
CA GLY A 24 -3.19 -3.53 -15.33
C GLY A 24 -2.27 -4.72 -15.22
N VAL A 25 -1.09 -4.56 -14.59
CA VAL A 25 -0.08 -5.63 -14.43
C VAL A 25 0.06 -6.10 -12.97
N GLY A 26 -0.75 -5.55 -12.06
CA GLY A 26 -0.76 -5.91 -10.65
C GLY A 26 -0.95 -7.41 -10.39
N TYR A 27 -1.73 -8.10 -11.23
CA TYR A 27 -2.02 -9.54 -11.10
C TYR A 27 -0.78 -10.44 -11.19
N HIS A 28 0.32 -9.95 -11.76
CA HIS A 28 1.59 -10.68 -11.76
C HIS A 28 2.29 -10.68 -10.40
N PHE A 29 1.83 -9.86 -9.47
CA PHE A 29 2.45 -9.54 -8.19
C PHE A 29 1.46 -9.63 -7.02
N ASP A 30 0.32 -10.29 -7.19
CA ASP A 30 -0.76 -10.33 -6.18
C ASP A 30 -0.24 -10.71 -4.79
N ARG A 31 0.63 -11.72 -4.71
CA ARG A 31 1.22 -12.16 -3.44
C ARG A 31 2.12 -11.09 -2.82
N GLU A 32 3.01 -10.50 -3.61
CA GLU A 32 3.90 -9.44 -3.14
C GLU A 32 3.13 -8.19 -2.71
N ILE A 33 2.05 -7.84 -3.44
CA ILE A 33 1.18 -6.71 -3.09
C ILE A 33 0.50 -6.97 -1.75
N GLU A 34 -0.12 -8.14 -1.57
CA GLU A 34 -0.78 -8.52 -0.30
C GLU A 34 0.19 -8.49 0.90
N GLU A 35 1.40 -9.05 0.73
CA GLU A 35 2.44 -9.00 1.75
C GLU A 35 2.83 -7.56 2.14
N GLN A 36 2.90 -6.65 1.16
CA GLN A 36 3.16 -5.23 1.43
C GLN A 36 1.97 -4.54 2.11
N LEU A 37 0.73 -4.84 1.70
CA LEU A 37 -0.46 -4.23 2.28
C LEU A 37 -0.65 -4.61 3.75
N GLN A 38 -0.33 -5.85 4.12
CA GLN A 38 -0.38 -6.29 5.51
C GLN A 38 0.63 -5.53 6.41
N ASP A 39 1.86 -5.29 5.92
CA ASP A 39 2.86 -4.47 6.62
C ASP A 39 2.42 -3.00 6.71
N ILE A 40 1.87 -2.45 5.62
CA ILE A 40 1.35 -1.07 5.59
C ILE A 40 0.20 -0.89 6.59
N MET A 41 -0.73 -1.85 6.65
CA MET A 41 -1.85 -1.82 7.59
C MET A 41 -1.38 -1.81 9.04
N THR A 42 -0.47 -2.73 9.38
CA THR A 42 0.12 -2.82 10.73
C THR A 42 0.77 -1.50 11.14
N ARG A 43 1.45 -0.83 10.20
CA ARG A 43 2.08 0.47 10.45
C ARG A 43 1.08 1.59 10.61
N PHE A 44 0.02 1.64 9.79
CA PHE A 44 -1.05 2.63 9.95
C PHE A 44 -1.73 2.52 11.32
N GLU A 45 -1.93 1.30 11.84
CA GLU A 45 -2.46 1.09 13.19
C GLU A 45 -1.48 1.61 14.27
N SER A 46 -0.18 1.40 14.09
CA SER A 46 0.84 1.84 15.06
C SER A 46 1.21 3.32 14.99
N GLU A 47 1.06 3.96 13.81
CA GLU A 47 1.55 5.32 13.51
C GLU A 47 0.41 6.25 13.03
N ALA A 48 -0.82 6.02 13.52
CA ALA A 48 -2.07 6.62 13.03
C ALA A 48 -2.11 8.16 12.87
N GLN A 49 -1.12 8.90 13.39
CA GLN A 49 -1.05 10.37 13.34
C GLN A 49 0.17 10.93 12.58
N GLY A 50 0.95 10.08 11.90
CA GLY A 50 2.23 10.49 11.30
C GLY A 50 2.22 10.78 9.79
N TYR A 51 1.19 10.38 9.06
CA TYR A 51 1.18 10.43 7.59
C TYR A 51 0.49 11.67 7.04
N ASP A 52 1.02 12.22 5.94
CA ASP A 52 0.37 13.32 5.24
C ASP A 52 -0.96 12.88 4.60
N LEU A 53 -1.75 13.87 4.16
CA LEU A 53 -3.07 13.63 3.55
C LEU A 53 -2.95 12.74 2.30
N PHE A 54 -1.89 12.90 1.51
CA PHE A 54 -1.68 12.12 0.29
C PHE A 54 -1.49 10.64 0.61
N THR A 55 -0.59 10.33 1.54
CA THR A 55 -0.28 8.96 1.97
C THR A 55 -1.48 8.30 2.64
N THR A 56 -2.18 9.04 3.50
CA THR A 56 -3.38 8.56 4.18
C THR A 56 -4.50 8.24 3.19
N ALA A 57 -4.82 9.16 2.28
CA ALA A 57 -5.89 8.96 1.30
C ALA A 57 -5.57 7.83 0.31
N LEU A 58 -4.31 7.73 -0.13
CA LEU A 58 -3.87 6.66 -1.03
C LEU A 58 -3.92 5.30 -0.33
N GLY A 59 -3.44 5.22 0.91
CA GLY A 59 -3.46 4.01 1.72
C GLY A 59 -4.88 3.51 1.96
N PHE A 60 -5.78 4.39 2.39
CA PHE A 60 -7.18 4.05 2.61
C PHE A 60 -7.84 3.47 1.36
N ARG A 61 -7.62 4.10 0.19
CA ARG A 61 -8.18 3.61 -1.07
C ARG A 61 -7.69 2.20 -1.39
N ILE A 62 -6.37 1.99 -1.38
CA ILE A 62 -5.78 0.70 -1.77
C ILE A 62 -6.18 -0.40 -0.78
N LEU A 63 -6.07 -0.15 0.53
CA LEU A 63 -6.47 -1.12 1.55
C LEU A 63 -7.93 -1.55 1.42
N ARG A 64 -8.83 -0.61 1.13
CA ARG A 64 -10.25 -0.91 0.89
C ARG A 64 -10.49 -1.71 -0.40
N GLN A 65 -9.70 -1.48 -1.44
CA GLN A 65 -9.76 -2.26 -2.69
C GLN A 65 -9.40 -3.74 -2.46
N HIS A 66 -8.47 -3.99 -1.53
CA HIS A 66 -8.03 -5.34 -1.13
C HIS A 66 -8.78 -5.91 0.08
N HIS A 67 -9.95 -5.34 0.42
CA HIS A 67 -10.82 -5.84 1.48
C HIS A 67 -10.22 -5.80 2.90
N HIS A 68 -9.18 -5.01 3.14
CA HIS A 68 -8.73 -4.73 4.50
C HIS A 68 -9.72 -3.78 5.21
N TYR A 69 -9.95 -4.05 6.49
CA TYR A 69 -10.84 -3.24 7.31
C TYR A 69 -10.18 -1.90 7.69
N VAL A 70 -10.55 -0.83 7.00
CA VAL A 70 -10.09 0.52 7.32
C VAL A 70 -11.24 1.34 7.92
N SER A 71 -11.02 1.96 9.09
CA SER A 71 -11.96 2.89 9.71
C SER A 71 -11.63 4.34 9.37
N HIS A 72 -12.66 5.16 9.19
CA HIS A 72 -12.58 6.60 8.91
C HIS A 72 -12.32 7.42 10.17
#